data_AF-A0A2V8DCX7-F1
#
_entry.id   AF-A0A2V8DCX7-F1
#
_cell.length_a   1.000
_cell.length_b   1.000
_cell.length_c   1.000
_cell.angle_alpha   90.00
_cell.angle_beta   90.00
_cell.angle_gamma   90.00
#
_symmetry.space_group_name_H-M   'P 1'
#
loop_
_entity.id
_entity.type
_entity.pdbx_description
1 polymer ?
#
loop_
_entity_poly.entity_id
_entity_poly.type
_entity_poly.pdbx_seq_one_letter_code
_entity_poly.pdbx_strand_id
1 'polypeptide(L)'
;MALLACVSPAQARVKKIVVDKKVSPAFDGASFGAAGQYETLAGRAFGELDPNDPHNAVITDIRLAPKNANGKVEYVATFFLVKPIDMSKSSHLMWEDVPNRGGRITIVVAERNEGDIGLSAGWQGDNSGNTAPGPNND
;
A
#
# COMPACT_ATOMS: atom_id res chain seq x y z
N MET A 1 -44.93 5.25 16.91
CA MET A 1 -43.84 6.23 16.73
C MET A 1 -42.69 5.49 16.05
N ALA A 2 -42.48 5.69 14.75
CA ALA A 2 -41.45 4.99 13.99
C ALA A 2 -40.21 5.88 13.91
N LEU A 3 -39.08 5.40 14.43
CA LEU A 3 -37.79 6.07 14.31
C LEU A 3 -37.21 5.72 12.94
N LEU A 4 -37.13 6.69 12.02
CA LEU A 4 -36.31 6.54 10.81
C LEU A 4 -34.84 6.71 11.21
N ALA A 5 -34.07 5.62 11.19
CA ALA A 5 -32.62 5.69 11.30
C ALA A 5 -32.04 5.93 9.89
N CYS A 6 -31.47 7.11 9.65
CA CYS A 6 -30.66 7.36 8.46
C CYS A 6 -29.38 6.53 8.56
N VAL A 7 -29.30 5.44 7.80
CA VAL A 7 -28.09 4.63 7.70
C VAL A 7 -27.07 5.40 6.86
N SER A 8 -25.99 5.86 7.48
CA SER A 8 -24.88 6.46 6.74
C SER A 8 -24.21 5.39 5.87
N PRO A 9 -23.78 5.71 4.64
CA PRO A 9 -23.13 4.75 3.76
C PRO A 9 -21.88 4.17 4.43
N ALA A 10 -21.76 2.84 4.40
CA ALA A 10 -20.56 2.16 4.85
C ALA A 10 -19.42 2.50 3.89
N GLN A 11 -18.27 2.85 4.45
CA GLN A 11 -17.04 3.10 3.68
C GLN A 11 -15.95 2.23 4.27
N ALA A 12 -15.56 1.19 3.54
CA ALA A 12 -14.25 0.58 3.71
C ALA A 12 -13.22 1.51 3.07
N ARG A 13 -12.24 1.98 3.83
CA ARG A 13 -11.26 2.95 3.29
C ARG A 13 -9.95 2.92 4.03
N VAL A 14 -8.89 3.23 3.29
CA VAL A 14 -7.65 3.73 3.87
C VAL A 14 -7.95 5.09 4.52
N LYS A 15 -7.60 5.20 5.79
CA LYS A 15 -7.77 6.39 6.65
C LYS A 15 -6.50 7.22 6.71
N LYS A 16 -5.34 6.58 6.59
CA LYS A 16 -4.04 7.23 6.75
C LYS A 16 -2.99 6.44 5.98
N ILE A 17 -2.12 7.16 5.28
CA ILE A 17 -0.89 6.61 4.69
C ILE A 17 0.27 7.25 5.45
N VAL A 18 1.19 6.42 5.91
CA VAL A 18 2.44 6.84 6.55
C VAL A 18 3.59 6.36 5.68
N VAL A 19 4.46 7.29 5.26
CA VAL A 19 5.75 6.95 4.65
C VAL A 19 6.76 6.84 5.77
N ASP A 20 7.26 5.63 6.01
CA ASP A 20 8.20 5.33 7.10
C ASP A 20 9.66 5.51 6.66
N LYS A 21 10.00 5.17 5.40
CA LYS A 21 11.35 5.36 4.82
C LYS A 21 11.22 5.91 3.40
N LYS A 22 12.11 6.85 3.05
CA LYS A 22 12.32 7.33 1.68
C LYS A 22 13.81 7.22 1.34
N VAL A 23 14.13 6.64 0.18
CA VAL A 23 15.48 6.64 -0.39
C VAL A 23 15.45 7.42 -1.69
N SER A 24 16.23 8.50 -1.77
CA SER A 24 16.22 9.41 -2.92
C SER A 24 17.59 10.11 -3.04
N PRO A 25 18.32 9.91 -4.15
CA PRO A 25 18.00 8.97 -5.23
C PRO A 25 18.20 7.51 -4.77
N ALA A 26 17.34 6.62 -5.27
CA ALA A 26 17.49 5.19 -5.12
C ALA A 26 18.45 4.62 -6.17
N PHE A 27 18.75 3.31 -6.07
CA PHE A 27 19.58 2.58 -7.04
C PHE A 27 20.95 3.24 -7.27
N ASP A 28 21.63 3.63 -6.18
CA ASP A 28 22.95 4.28 -6.20
C ASP A 28 23.02 5.55 -7.07
N GLY A 29 21.88 6.23 -7.28
CA GLY A 29 21.82 7.43 -8.10
C GLY A 29 21.69 7.18 -9.61
N ALA A 30 21.47 5.94 -10.05
CA ALA A 30 21.27 5.63 -11.45
C ALA A 30 20.11 6.41 -12.08
N SER A 31 20.27 6.79 -13.35
CA SER A 31 19.22 7.37 -14.18
C SER A 31 18.71 6.35 -15.19
N PHE A 32 17.40 6.34 -15.42
CA PHE A 32 16.72 5.40 -16.30
C PHE A 32 16.00 6.16 -17.41
N GLY A 33 16.40 5.91 -18.67
CA GLY A 33 15.79 6.51 -19.85
C GLY A 33 15.51 8.02 -19.74
N ALA A 34 14.34 8.43 -20.21
CA ALA A 34 13.85 9.80 -20.09
C ALA A 34 13.28 10.13 -18.70
N ALA A 35 12.91 9.09 -17.92
CA ALA A 35 12.35 9.22 -16.58
C ALA A 35 13.34 9.77 -15.54
N GLY A 36 14.64 9.50 -15.75
CA GLY A 36 15.72 10.00 -14.91
C GLY A 36 15.89 9.18 -13.62
N GLN A 37 16.20 9.86 -12.52
CA GLN A 37 16.43 9.20 -11.24
C GLN A 37 15.12 8.82 -10.55
N TYR A 38 15.17 7.71 -9.83
CA TYR A 38 14.05 7.16 -9.08
C TYR A 38 14.23 7.35 -7.57
N GLU A 39 13.12 7.26 -6.84
CA GLU A 39 13.11 7.13 -5.39
C GLU A 39 12.26 5.93 -4.96
N THR A 40 12.55 5.41 -3.77
CA THR A 40 11.73 4.37 -3.14
C THR A 40 11.09 4.88 -1.86
N LEU A 41 9.83 4.49 -1.62
CA LEU A 41 9.07 4.80 -0.42
C LEU A 41 8.59 3.50 0.22
N ALA A 42 8.97 3.25 1.47
CA ALA A 42 8.40 2.17 2.27
C ALA A 42 7.46 2.75 3.32
N GLY A 43 6.30 2.14 3.53
CA GLY A 43 5.32 2.70 4.46
C GLY A 43 4.18 1.77 4.82
N ARG A 44 3.15 2.37 5.45
CA ARG A 44 1.95 1.69 5.95
C ARG A 44 0.69 2.46 5.60
N ALA A 45 -0.30 1.75 5.09
CA ALA A 45 -1.68 2.21 4.95
C ALA A 45 -2.52 1.66 6.10
N PHE A 46 -3.20 2.54 6.82
CA PHE A 46 -4.12 2.20 7.90
C PHE A 46 -5.55 2.40 7.42
N GLY A 47 -6.43 1.44 7.64
CA GLY A 47 -7.82 1.53 7.22
C GLY A 47 -8.79 0.92 8.22
N GLU A 48 -10.06 1.05 7.88
CA GLU A 48 -11.19 0.58 8.67
C GLU A 48 -12.16 -0.19 7.77
N LEU A 49 -12.71 -1.28 8.29
CA LEU A 49 -13.74 -2.11 7.66
C LEU A 49 -15.01 -2.12 8.51
N ASP A 50 -16.17 -2.07 7.84
CA ASP A 50 -17.44 -2.32 8.50
C ASP A 50 -17.73 -3.82 8.54
N PRO A 51 -17.78 -4.46 9.73
CA PRO A 51 -18.07 -5.89 9.85
C PRO A 51 -19.50 -6.27 9.43
N ASN A 52 -20.39 -5.29 9.28
CA ASN A 52 -21.77 -5.49 8.85
C ASN A 52 -21.99 -5.22 7.36
N ASP A 53 -20.98 -4.72 6.64
CA ASP A 53 -21.07 -4.55 5.19
C ASP A 53 -21.13 -5.94 4.52
N PRO A 54 -22.16 -6.23 3.69
CA PRO A 54 -22.27 -7.50 2.98
C PRO A 54 -21.04 -7.84 2.13
N HIS A 55 -20.32 -6.84 1.59
CA HIS A 55 -19.10 -7.08 0.81
C HIS A 55 -17.95 -7.63 1.67
N ASN A 56 -17.95 -7.32 2.96
CA ASN A 56 -16.94 -7.81 3.90
C ASN A 56 -17.33 -9.16 4.53
N ALA A 57 -18.52 -9.71 4.25
CA ALA A 57 -19.00 -10.94 4.87
C ALA A 57 -18.15 -12.18 4.53
N VAL A 58 -17.37 -12.12 3.45
CA VAL A 58 -16.42 -13.17 3.05
C VAL A 58 -15.19 -13.23 3.98
N ILE A 59 -14.90 -12.16 4.72
CA ILE A 59 -13.77 -12.11 5.64
C ILE A 59 -14.13 -12.91 6.90
N THR A 60 -13.47 -14.05 7.05
CA THR A 60 -13.64 -14.94 8.20
C THR A 60 -13.50 -14.17 9.51
N ASP A 61 -14.44 -14.41 10.44
CA ASP A 61 -14.47 -13.84 11.78
C ASP A 61 -14.49 -12.31 11.88
N ILE A 62 -14.74 -11.57 10.78
CA ILE A 62 -14.77 -10.10 10.82
C ILE A 62 -15.78 -9.55 11.83
N ARG A 63 -16.88 -10.26 12.07
CA ARG A 63 -17.90 -9.89 13.06
C ARG A 63 -17.42 -10.03 14.51
N LEU A 64 -16.45 -10.91 14.74
CA LEU A 64 -15.85 -11.23 16.03
C LEU A 64 -14.60 -10.37 16.33
N ALA A 65 -14.00 -9.75 15.31
CA ALA A 65 -12.82 -8.91 15.47
C ALA A 65 -13.08 -7.70 16.41
N PRO A 66 -12.06 -7.23 17.15
CA PRO A 66 -12.13 -6.01 17.92
C PRO A 66 -12.55 -4.81 17.06
N LYS A 67 -13.38 -3.94 17.63
CA LYS A 67 -13.92 -2.76 16.95
C LYS A 67 -13.46 -1.50 17.66
N ASN A 68 -13.14 -0.46 16.89
CA ASN A 68 -12.84 0.84 17.43
C ASN A 68 -14.11 1.58 17.90
N ALA A 69 -13.96 2.80 18.41
CA ALA A 69 -15.08 3.61 18.92
C ALA A 69 -16.18 3.89 17.87
N ASN A 70 -15.86 3.76 16.58
CA ASN A 70 -16.82 3.93 15.48
C ASN A 70 -17.50 2.59 15.07
N GLY A 71 -17.25 1.51 15.81
CA GLY A 71 -17.79 0.18 15.52
C GLY A 71 -17.14 -0.51 14.31
N LYS A 72 -15.98 -0.03 13.85
CA LYS A 72 -15.27 -0.56 12.68
C LYS A 72 -14.06 -1.41 13.09
N VAL A 73 -13.69 -2.38 12.26
CA VAL A 73 -12.49 -3.20 12.42
C VAL A 73 -11.31 -2.47 11.79
N GLU A 74 -10.24 -2.25 12.53
CA GLU A 74 -9.04 -1.55 12.03
C GLU A 74 -8.07 -2.55 11.38
N TYR A 75 -7.43 -2.13 10.30
CA TYR A 75 -6.36 -2.90 9.65
C TYR A 75 -5.18 -2.00 9.27
N VAL A 76 -4.03 -2.64 9.08
CA VAL A 76 -2.83 -2.03 8.51
C VAL A 76 -2.32 -2.91 7.37
N ALA A 77 -1.82 -2.28 6.32
CA ALA A 77 -1.10 -2.94 5.23
C ALA A 77 0.22 -2.18 4.98
N THR A 78 1.30 -2.91 4.77
CA THR A 78 2.58 -2.32 4.34
C THR A 78 2.63 -2.13 2.83
N PHE A 79 3.43 -1.18 2.36
CA PHE A 79 3.68 -0.96 0.94
C PHE A 79 5.14 -0.56 0.66
N PHE A 80 5.58 -0.85 -0.56
CA PHE A 80 6.82 -0.35 -1.14
C PHE A 80 6.53 0.26 -2.52
N LEU A 81 6.90 1.52 -2.71
CA LEU A 81 6.68 2.25 -3.96
C LEU A 81 8.03 2.59 -4.60
N VAL A 82 8.15 2.38 -5.89
CA VAL A 82 9.30 2.74 -6.74
C VAL A 82 8.77 3.68 -7.81
N LYS A 83 9.23 4.93 -7.85
CA LYS A 83 8.73 5.92 -8.81
C LYS A 83 9.83 6.90 -9.25
N PRO A 84 9.66 7.57 -10.40
CA PRO A 84 10.49 8.71 -10.75
C PRO A 84 10.49 9.76 -9.63
N ILE A 85 11.63 10.41 -9.40
CA ILE A 85 11.70 11.59 -8.53
C ILE A 85 10.85 12.71 -9.15
N ASP A 86 11.00 12.93 -10.45
CA ASP A 86 10.19 13.86 -11.24
C ASP A 86 8.99 13.14 -11.86
N MET A 87 7.84 13.29 -11.22
CA MET A 87 6.60 12.65 -11.68
C MET A 87 6.04 13.21 -12.98
N SER A 88 6.54 14.35 -13.49
CA SER A 88 6.18 14.82 -14.83
C SER A 88 6.76 13.95 -15.95
N LYS A 89 7.70 13.05 -15.60
CA LYS A 89 8.37 12.14 -16.51
C LYS A 89 7.96 10.67 -16.31
N SER A 90 6.91 10.41 -15.52
CA SER A 90 6.38 9.06 -15.41
C SER A 90 5.52 8.70 -16.62
N SER A 91 5.40 7.41 -16.90
CA SER A 91 4.49 6.90 -17.94
C SER A 91 3.02 6.94 -17.51
N HIS A 92 2.75 7.24 -16.23
CA HIS A 92 1.46 7.07 -15.56
C HIS A 92 0.94 5.62 -15.49
N LEU A 93 1.77 4.63 -15.86
CA LEU A 93 1.49 3.22 -15.65
C LEU A 93 2.06 2.78 -14.28
N MET A 94 1.26 2.01 -13.53
CA MET A 94 1.68 1.40 -12.27
C MET A 94 1.56 -0.11 -12.35
N TRP A 95 2.67 -0.79 -12.07
CA TRP A 95 2.72 -2.23 -11.81
C TRP A 95 2.40 -2.47 -10.34
N GLU A 96 1.33 -3.22 -10.07
CA GLU A 96 0.98 -3.65 -8.72
C GLU A 96 1.35 -5.13 -8.55
N ASP A 97 2.30 -5.38 -7.65
CA ASP A 97 2.80 -6.71 -7.35
C ASP A 97 2.46 -7.15 -5.93
N VAL A 98 1.78 -8.29 -5.84
CA VAL A 98 1.49 -8.96 -4.56
C VAL A 98 2.53 -10.05 -4.34
N PRO A 99 3.49 -9.87 -3.40
CA PRO A 99 4.57 -10.83 -3.22
C PRO A 99 4.04 -12.16 -2.69
N ASN A 100 4.31 -13.24 -3.43
CA ASN A 100 4.10 -14.60 -2.97
C ASN A 100 5.33 -15.06 -2.16
N ARG A 101 5.12 -15.35 -0.88
CA ARG A 101 6.08 -15.72 0.18
C ARG A 101 6.92 -14.59 0.75
N GLY A 102 6.39 -13.36 0.70
CA GLY A 102 7.06 -12.17 1.23
C GLY A 102 8.25 -11.73 0.35
N GLY A 103 9.03 -10.77 0.85
CA GLY A 103 10.10 -10.14 0.09
C GLY A 103 9.64 -8.90 -0.68
N ARG A 104 10.61 -8.15 -1.20
CA ARG A 104 10.37 -6.89 -1.91
C ARG A 104 10.38 -7.18 -3.41
N ILE A 105 9.31 -6.79 -4.08
CA ILE A 105 9.26 -6.75 -5.54
C ILE A 105 9.52 -5.31 -5.98
N THR A 106 10.42 -5.16 -6.94
CA THR A 106 10.70 -3.90 -7.63
C THR A 106 10.55 -4.12 -9.12
N ILE A 107 10.11 -3.09 -9.82
CA ILE A 107 10.08 -3.06 -11.28
C ILE A 107 11.49 -3.21 -11.88
N VAL A 108 11.58 -3.90 -13.01
CA VAL A 108 12.86 -4.17 -13.70
C VAL A 108 13.42 -2.89 -14.34
N VAL A 109 14.65 -2.94 -14.85
CA VAL A 109 15.30 -1.78 -15.48
C VAL A 109 14.54 -1.32 -16.72
N ALA A 110 13.96 -2.24 -17.49
CA ALA A 110 13.17 -1.90 -18.68
C ALA A 110 11.97 -1.00 -18.33
N GLU A 111 11.17 -1.39 -17.35
CA GLU A 111 10.01 -0.62 -16.85
C GLU A 111 10.43 0.75 -16.31
N ARG A 112 11.58 0.83 -15.62
CA ARG A 112 12.14 2.12 -15.15
C ARG A 112 12.59 3.03 -16.30
N ASN A 113 13.10 2.46 -17.40
CA ASN A 113 13.47 3.25 -18.57
C ASN A 113 12.24 3.88 -19.25
N GLU A 114 11.09 3.22 -19.18
CA GLU A 114 9.81 3.72 -19.70
C GLU A 114 9.13 4.74 -18.77
N GLY A 115 9.61 4.92 -17.54
CA GLY A 115 9.01 5.84 -16.57
C GLY A 115 7.89 5.22 -15.72
N ASP A 116 7.79 3.89 -15.70
CA ASP A 116 6.76 3.19 -14.94
C ASP A 116 6.96 3.33 -13.43
N ILE A 117 5.87 3.10 -12.71
CA ILE A 117 5.79 3.09 -11.25
C ILE A 117 5.62 1.64 -10.79
N GLY A 118 6.37 1.22 -9.78
CA GLY A 118 6.17 -0.05 -9.10
C GLY A 118 5.53 0.14 -7.75
N LEU A 119 4.47 -0.61 -7.45
CA LEU A 119 3.88 -0.72 -6.12
C LEU A 119 3.88 -2.18 -5.70
N SER A 120 4.48 -2.49 -4.56
CA SER A 120 4.36 -3.80 -3.93
C SER A 120 3.58 -3.68 -2.62
N ALA A 121 2.48 -4.43 -2.50
CA ALA A 121 1.61 -4.48 -1.32
C ALA A 121 0.86 -5.83 -1.25
N GLY A 122 0.47 -6.27 -0.05
CA GLY A 122 -0.46 -7.42 0.12
C GLY A 122 -0.12 -8.43 1.22
N TRP A 123 -0.95 -9.47 1.33
CA TRP A 123 -1.12 -10.38 2.49
C TRP A 123 0.17 -11.03 3.02
N GLN A 124 1.13 -11.40 2.18
CA GLN A 124 2.43 -11.93 2.65
C GLN A 124 3.52 -10.86 2.80
N GLY A 125 3.30 -9.65 2.28
CA GLY A 125 4.10 -8.46 2.58
C GLY A 125 3.96 -8.01 4.04
N ASP A 126 2.89 -8.38 4.74
CA ASP A 126 2.76 -8.14 6.17
C ASP A 126 3.33 -9.28 7.04
N ASN A 127 3.84 -10.35 6.42
CA ASN A 127 4.42 -11.51 7.10
C ASN A 127 5.91 -11.27 7.43
N SER A 128 6.16 -10.39 8.39
CA SER A 128 7.31 -10.35 9.34
C SER A 128 8.74 -10.66 8.85
N GLY A 129 9.14 -10.31 7.63
CA GLY A 129 10.51 -10.59 7.13
C GLY A 129 11.31 -9.37 6.68
N ASN A 130 11.02 -8.87 5.48
CA ASN A 130 11.86 -7.88 4.76
C ASN A 130 11.10 -6.66 4.22
N THR A 131 9.82 -6.54 4.51
CA THR A 131 8.90 -5.47 4.06
C THR A 131 8.55 -4.51 5.19
N ALA A 132 8.72 -4.91 6.45
CA ALA A 132 8.64 -4.03 7.60
C ALA A 132 9.78 -2.98 7.60
N PRO A 133 9.54 -1.73 8.02
CA PRO A 133 10.61 -0.74 8.26
C PRO A 133 11.73 -1.31 9.17
N GLY A 134 12.98 -1.33 8.69
CA GLY A 134 14.13 -1.96 9.35
C GLY A 134 15.47 -1.59 8.69
N PRO A 135 16.62 -1.97 9.29
CA PRO A 135 17.96 -1.59 8.80
C PRO A 135 18.32 -2.18 7.43
N ASN A 136 17.79 -3.35 7.09
CA ASN A 136 18.06 -4.05 5.83
C ASN A 136 17.13 -3.59 4.69
N ASN A 137 16.64 -2.35 4.77
CA ASN A 137 15.60 -1.82 3.90
C ASN A 137 16.14 -1.02 2.74
N ASP A 138 17.34 -1.32 2.30
CA ASP A 138 17.98 -0.67 1.16
C ASP A 138 17.37 -1.15 -0.15
#